data_AF-A0A2S7U058-F1
#
_entry.id   AF-A0A2S7U058-F1
#
_cell.length_a   1.000
_cell.length_b   1.000
_cell.length_c   1.000
_cell.angle_alpha   90.00
_cell.angle_beta   90.00
_cell.angle_gamma   90.00
#
_symmetry.space_group_name_H-M   'P 1'
#
loop_
_entity.id
_entity.type
_entity.pdbx_description
1 polymer ?
#
loop_
_entity_poly.entity_id
_entity_poly.type
_entity_poly.pdbx_seq_one_letter_code
_entity_poly.pdbx_strand_id
1 'polypeptide(L)'
;MLGDLLIMTGLSTNNVPDLFFDHGIHGAFTVNVSGKSNSEFNLSAANTFTELIVNPSAGNNIESNATFAGSLSGDVTIMAVGNGNPAAKLTIDAADAMSDAATLSISGTNATLLTVNFNDTIKYLQINGVTQPTCTYGAGQDRNPSWYSGAGVLTVAGAPTT
;
A
#
# COMPACT_ATOMS: atom_id res chain seq x y z
N MET A 1 -26.23 4.05 -5.79
CA MET A 1 -24.99 3.49 -6.34
C MET A 1 -23.90 4.50 -6.06
N LEU A 2 -23.03 4.22 -5.08
CA LEU A 2 -21.72 4.87 -5.06
C LEU A 2 -20.87 4.03 -6.01
N GLY A 3 -20.42 4.65 -7.10
CA GLY A 3 -19.50 4.00 -8.03
C GLY A 3 -18.08 4.01 -7.46
N ASP A 4 -17.23 3.13 -7.98
CA ASP A 4 -15.81 3.13 -7.65
C ASP A 4 -15.13 4.43 -8.11
N LEU A 5 -14.14 4.88 -7.35
CA LEU A 5 -13.33 6.05 -7.69
C LEU A 5 -12.11 5.60 -8.49
N LEU A 6 -12.03 6.00 -9.76
CA LEU A 6 -10.84 5.81 -10.58
C LEU A 6 -9.96 7.06 -10.57
N ILE A 7 -8.70 6.90 -10.17
CA ILE A 7 -7.66 7.94 -10.17
C ILE A 7 -6.61 7.53 -11.21
N MET A 8 -6.35 8.41 -12.19
CA MET A 8 -5.36 8.17 -13.23
C MET A 8 -4.22 9.19 -13.17
N THR A 9 -2.98 8.74 -12.94
CA THR A 9 -1.77 9.59 -13.00
C THR A 9 -1.30 9.86 -14.45
N GLY A 10 -2.17 9.68 -15.45
CA GLY A 10 -1.87 9.93 -16.87
C GLY A 10 -1.17 8.77 -17.61
N LEU A 11 -1.05 8.93 -18.94
CA LEU A 11 -0.58 7.88 -19.88
C LEU A 11 0.52 8.37 -20.85
N SER A 12 1.00 9.62 -20.71
CA SER A 12 1.91 10.27 -21.69
C SER A 12 3.36 10.38 -21.19
N THR A 13 4.30 10.75 -22.08
CA THR A 13 5.72 11.02 -21.75
C THR A 13 5.95 12.30 -20.95
N ASN A 14 4.91 13.09 -20.68
CA ASN A 14 5.05 14.33 -19.91
C ASN A 14 5.29 14.02 -18.42
N ASN A 15 6.04 14.90 -17.75
CA ASN A 15 6.13 14.86 -16.29
C ASN A 15 4.72 15.02 -15.71
N VAL A 16 4.31 14.06 -14.90
CA VAL A 16 3.03 14.10 -14.19
C VAL A 16 3.38 14.57 -12.80
N PRO A 17 2.64 15.52 -12.23
CA PRO A 17 2.83 15.92 -10.85
C PRO A 17 2.48 14.76 -9.92
N ASP A 18 3.23 14.63 -8.84
CA ASP A 18 2.86 13.78 -7.72
C ASP A 18 1.44 14.14 -7.28
N LEU A 19 0.60 13.13 -7.04
CA LEU A 19 -0.76 13.36 -6.56
C LEU A 19 -0.74 13.46 -5.04
N PHE A 20 -1.25 14.57 -4.52
CA PHE A 20 -1.40 14.79 -3.09
C PHE A 20 -2.88 14.85 -2.72
N PHE A 21 -3.27 13.96 -1.81
CA PHE A 21 -4.60 13.95 -1.18
C PHE A 21 -4.45 14.49 0.23
N ASP A 22 -4.39 15.82 0.33
CA ASP A 22 -4.34 16.59 1.57
C ASP A 22 -5.73 16.78 2.21
N HIS A 23 -6.78 16.36 1.50
CA HIS A 23 -8.13 16.20 2.00
C HIS A 23 -8.54 14.74 1.82
N GLY A 24 -9.17 14.18 2.85
CA GLY A 24 -9.55 12.77 2.88
C GLY A 24 -10.50 12.39 1.75
N ILE A 25 -10.26 11.22 1.16
CA ILE A 25 -11.21 10.51 0.29
C ILE A 25 -12.22 9.83 1.21
N HIS A 26 -13.51 10.10 1.04
CA HIS A 26 -14.55 9.59 1.94
C HIS A 26 -15.71 8.89 1.22
N GLY A 27 -15.95 7.64 1.58
CA GLY A 27 -17.12 6.85 1.19
C GLY A 27 -16.83 5.35 1.13
N ALA A 28 -17.88 4.53 1.16
CA ALA A 28 -17.76 3.06 1.14
C ALA A 28 -17.59 2.51 -0.30
N PHE A 29 -16.56 2.96 -1.00
CA PHE A 29 -16.24 2.54 -2.38
C PHE A 29 -14.80 2.05 -2.50
N THR A 30 -14.50 1.40 -3.62
CA THR A 30 -13.12 1.06 -4.00
C THR A 30 -12.45 2.25 -4.68
N VAL A 31 -11.24 2.58 -4.25
CA VAL A 31 -10.35 3.55 -4.89
C VAL A 31 -9.37 2.78 -5.77
N ASN A 32 -9.45 2.97 -7.09
CA ASN A 32 -8.54 2.35 -8.04
C ASN A 32 -7.56 3.40 -8.56
N VAL A 33 -6.28 3.23 -8.26
CA VAL A 33 -5.19 4.10 -8.71
C VAL A 33 -4.45 3.40 -9.82
N SER A 34 -4.32 4.05 -10.97
CA SER A 34 -3.52 3.57 -12.08
C SER A 34 -2.78 4.72 -12.76
N GLY A 35 -1.73 4.40 -13.51
CA GLY A 35 -1.12 5.38 -14.40
C GLY A 35 0.32 5.06 -14.77
N LYS A 36 1.04 6.07 -15.21
CA LYS A 36 2.36 5.92 -15.82
C LYS A 36 3.44 5.53 -14.81
N SER A 37 4.60 5.16 -15.36
CA SER A 37 5.76 4.82 -14.55
C SER A 37 6.29 5.99 -13.72
N ASN A 38 6.85 5.69 -12.55
CA ASN A 38 7.47 6.66 -11.62
C ASN A 38 6.48 7.77 -11.23
N SER A 39 5.26 7.39 -10.84
CA SER A 39 4.27 8.32 -10.31
C SER A 39 4.17 8.15 -8.80
N GLU A 40 4.00 9.24 -8.07
CA GLU A 40 3.73 9.19 -6.64
C GLU A 40 2.27 9.49 -6.32
N PHE A 41 1.75 8.78 -5.33
CA PHE A 41 0.41 8.90 -4.79
C PHE A 41 0.52 9.06 -3.27
N ASN A 42 0.31 10.28 -2.79
CA ASN A 42 0.49 10.67 -1.41
C ASN A 42 -0.87 10.84 -0.72
N LEU A 43 -1.16 10.00 0.27
CA LEU A 43 -2.31 10.08 1.16
C LEU A 43 -1.89 10.78 2.45
N SER A 44 -2.09 12.09 2.52
CA SER A 44 -1.63 12.95 3.62
C SER A 44 -2.76 13.46 4.52
N ALA A 45 -3.91 12.79 4.48
CA ALA A 45 -5.03 13.00 5.38
C ALA A 45 -5.71 11.66 5.70
N ALA A 46 -6.49 11.61 6.77
CA ALA A 46 -7.30 10.43 7.09
C ALA A 46 -8.35 10.19 6.00
N ASN A 47 -8.47 8.94 5.54
CA ASN A 47 -9.40 8.54 4.50
C ASN A 47 -10.48 7.60 5.07
N THR A 48 -11.56 7.42 4.32
CA THR A 48 -12.54 6.35 4.53
C THR A 48 -12.90 5.75 3.18
N PHE A 49 -12.39 4.55 2.89
CA PHE A 49 -12.70 3.72 1.73
C PHE A 49 -12.79 2.24 2.12
N THR A 50 -13.44 1.43 1.28
CA THR A 50 -13.53 -0.03 1.49
C THR A 50 -12.22 -0.70 1.09
N GLU A 51 -11.69 -0.33 -0.08
CA GLU A 51 -10.45 -0.88 -0.62
C GLU A 51 -9.71 0.19 -1.43
N LEU A 52 -8.38 0.19 -1.32
CA LEU A 52 -7.47 0.86 -2.24
C LEU A 52 -6.78 -0.18 -3.12
N ILE A 53 -6.95 -0.08 -4.44
CA ILE A 53 -6.25 -0.90 -5.42
C ILE A 53 -5.27 -0.02 -6.19
N VAL A 54 -3.99 -0.32 -6.09
CA VAL A 54 -2.95 0.30 -6.92
C VAL A 54 -2.62 -0.63 -8.07
N ASN A 55 -3.13 -0.30 -9.25
CA ASN A 55 -3.01 -1.06 -10.48
C ASN A 55 -2.04 -0.38 -11.48
N PRO A 56 -0.85 -0.92 -11.66
CA PRO A 56 0.20 -0.39 -12.53
C PRO A 56 0.01 -0.74 -14.03
N SER A 57 -1.20 -1.09 -14.46
CA SER A 57 -1.51 -1.50 -15.85
C SER A 57 -0.95 -0.62 -16.98
N ALA A 58 -0.61 0.64 -16.70
CA ALA A 58 -0.05 1.61 -17.65
C ALA A 58 1.38 2.08 -17.34
N GLY A 59 2.06 1.53 -16.32
CA GLY A 59 3.39 1.99 -15.91
C GLY A 59 3.99 1.25 -14.71
N ASN A 60 5.31 1.32 -14.53
CA ASN A 60 6.05 0.66 -13.44
C ASN A 60 6.46 1.66 -12.34
N ASN A 61 6.64 1.22 -11.10
CA ASN A 61 7.06 2.08 -9.97
C ASN A 61 6.04 3.18 -9.64
N ILE A 62 4.79 2.81 -9.38
CA ILE A 62 3.85 3.71 -8.71
C ILE A 62 4.14 3.66 -7.21
N GLU A 63 4.61 4.75 -6.63
CA GLU A 63 4.88 4.83 -5.20
C GLU A 63 3.64 5.35 -4.48
N SER A 64 3.14 4.60 -3.51
CA SER A 64 2.03 5.01 -2.66
C SER A 64 2.58 5.30 -1.27
N ASN A 65 2.34 6.51 -0.77
CA ASN A 65 2.84 6.96 0.52
C ASN A 65 1.66 7.29 1.44
N ALA A 66 1.61 6.63 2.59
CA ALA A 66 0.65 6.90 3.65
C ALA A 66 1.34 7.72 4.75
N THR A 67 1.16 9.03 4.72
CA THR A 67 1.93 10.00 5.53
C THR A 67 1.11 10.59 6.68
N PHE A 68 -0.09 10.08 6.93
CA PHE A 68 -0.97 10.52 8.00
C PHE A 68 -1.67 9.32 8.68
N ALA A 69 -2.04 9.48 9.95
CA ALA A 69 -2.78 8.45 10.67
C ALA A 69 -4.17 8.24 10.03
N GLY A 70 -4.53 6.98 9.79
CA GLY A 70 -5.77 6.63 9.09
C GLY A 70 -5.76 6.93 7.58
N SER A 71 -4.59 7.12 6.96
CA SER A 71 -4.48 7.26 5.51
C SER A 71 -5.00 6.03 4.76
N LEU A 72 -4.91 4.83 5.32
CA LEU A 72 -5.30 3.56 4.72
C LEU A 72 -6.38 2.87 5.56
N SER A 73 -7.62 3.37 5.48
CA SER A 73 -8.72 2.92 6.34
C SER A 73 -9.30 1.53 6.01
N GLY A 74 -9.16 1.11 4.75
CA GLY A 74 -9.71 -0.13 4.20
C GLY A 74 -8.62 -1.11 3.77
N ASP A 75 -9.02 -2.18 3.09
CA ASP A 75 -8.08 -3.13 2.52
C ASP A 75 -7.20 -2.44 1.47
N VAL A 76 -5.95 -2.89 1.32
CA VAL A 76 -4.99 -2.31 0.39
C VAL A 76 -4.41 -3.41 -0.49
N THR A 77 -4.60 -3.27 -1.80
CA THR A 77 -4.10 -4.19 -2.82
C THR A 77 -3.11 -3.47 -3.73
N ILE A 78 -1.85 -3.88 -3.69
CA ILE A 78 -0.78 -3.38 -4.54
C ILE A 78 -0.44 -4.46 -5.58
N MET A 79 -0.75 -4.19 -6.85
CA MET A 79 -0.58 -5.17 -7.92
C MET A 79 0.82 -5.12 -8.54
N ALA A 80 1.35 -6.28 -8.95
CA ALA A 80 2.52 -6.38 -9.82
C ALA A 80 2.18 -5.97 -11.26
N VAL A 81 3.20 -5.63 -12.06
CA VAL A 81 3.04 -5.48 -13.52
C VAL A 81 2.99 -6.85 -14.16
N GLY A 82 2.42 -6.94 -15.36
CA GLY A 82 2.24 -8.21 -16.09
C GLY A 82 3.51 -9.02 -16.37
N ASN A 83 4.71 -8.46 -16.17
CA ASN A 83 5.99 -9.17 -16.29
C ASN A 83 6.57 -9.63 -14.93
N GLY A 84 5.85 -9.46 -13.82
CA GLY A 84 6.24 -9.90 -12.47
C GLY A 84 7.16 -8.95 -11.70
N ASN A 85 7.62 -7.86 -12.32
CA ASN A 85 8.39 -6.84 -11.61
C ASN A 85 7.52 -6.08 -10.59
N PRO A 86 8.13 -5.53 -9.52
CA PRO A 86 7.41 -4.75 -8.54
C PRO A 86 6.99 -3.46 -9.25
N ALA A 87 5.69 -3.26 -9.25
CA ALA A 87 5.09 -2.22 -10.07
C ALA A 87 4.51 -1.10 -9.25
N ALA A 88 4.31 -1.36 -7.96
CA ALA A 88 4.02 -0.35 -6.98
C ALA A 88 4.65 -0.73 -5.64
N LYS A 89 5.09 0.30 -4.92
CA LYS A 89 5.66 0.20 -3.57
C LYS A 89 4.71 0.92 -2.62
N LEU A 90 4.51 0.35 -1.44
CA LEU A 90 3.85 1.06 -0.35
C LEU A 90 4.90 1.56 0.66
N THR A 91 4.82 2.84 1.02
CA THR A 91 5.55 3.41 2.15
C THR A 91 4.55 3.82 3.23
N ILE A 92 4.68 3.23 4.42
CA ILE A 92 4.00 3.65 5.63
C ILE A 92 4.91 4.63 6.36
N ASP A 93 4.52 5.91 6.36
CA ASP A 93 5.32 7.03 6.87
C ASP A 93 4.59 7.83 7.96
N ALA A 94 3.65 7.19 8.64
CA ALA A 94 3.00 7.69 9.85
C ALA A 94 2.66 6.52 10.77
N ALA A 95 2.54 6.79 12.06
CA ALA A 95 2.00 5.82 13.00
C ALA A 95 0.49 5.65 12.74
N ASP A 96 -0.01 4.41 12.89
CA ASP A 96 -1.41 4.06 12.66
C ASP A 96 -1.92 4.52 11.29
N ALA A 97 -1.07 4.44 10.25
CA ALA A 97 -1.44 4.87 8.92
C ALA A 97 -2.46 3.92 8.30
N MET A 98 -2.32 2.62 8.58
CA MET A 98 -3.25 1.58 8.17
C MET A 98 -4.18 1.14 9.29
N SER A 99 -5.37 0.68 8.90
CA SER A 99 -6.37 0.16 9.84
C SER A 99 -5.96 -1.22 10.38
N ASP A 100 -6.05 -1.39 11.70
CA ASP A 100 -5.83 -2.66 12.41
C ASP A 100 -6.71 -3.81 11.90
N ALA A 101 -7.84 -3.50 11.25
CA ALA A 101 -8.77 -4.48 10.71
C ALA A 101 -8.50 -4.85 9.24
N ALA A 102 -7.61 -4.11 8.57
CA ALA A 102 -7.39 -4.23 7.13
C ALA A 102 -6.41 -5.35 6.75
N THR A 103 -6.58 -5.81 5.52
CA THR A 103 -5.65 -6.71 4.83
C THR A 103 -4.76 -5.91 3.89
N LEU A 104 -3.45 -6.13 3.98
CA LEU A 104 -2.46 -5.63 3.02
C LEU A 104 -2.06 -6.77 2.08
N SER A 105 -2.37 -6.63 0.80
CA SER A 105 -2.03 -7.57 -0.26
C SER A 105 -1.07 -6.93 -1.23
N ILE A 106 0.18 -7.42 -1.29
CA ILE A 106 1.19 -6.88 -2.20
C ILE A 106 1.71 -7.99 -3.10
N SER A 107 1.84 -7.69 -4.39
CA SER A 107 2.42 -8.58 -5.39
C SER A 107 3.56 -7.91 -6.14
N GLY A 108 4.59 -8.69 -6.45
CA GLY A 108 5.81 -8.24 -7.12
C GLY A 108 7.02 -9.08 -6.71
N THR A 109 8.06 -9.09 -7.55
CA THR A 109 9.32 -9.80 -7.29
C THR A 109 10.51 -8.87 -7.47
N ASN A 110 11.68 -9.21 -6.91
CA ASN A 110 12.97 -8.54 -7.17
C ASN A 110 13.15 -7.09 -6.67
N ALA A 111 12.35 -6.61 -5.71
CA ALA A 111 12.64 -5.38 -4.97
C ALA A 111 11.96 -5.36 -3.59
N THR A 112 12.27 -4.33 -2.80
CA THR A 112 11.48 -3.98 -1.60
C THR A 112 10.07 -3.60 -2.01
N LEU A 113 9.07 -4.27 -1.42
CA LEU A 113 7.66 -4.09 -1.73
C LEU A 113 6.97 -3.15 -0.73
N LEU A 114 7.47 -3.17 0.51
CA LEU A 114 6.92 -2.42 1.64
C LEU A 114 8.06 -1.75 2.39
N THR A 115 7.92 -0.43 2.61
CA THR A 115 8.76 0.32 3.55
C THR A 115 7.90 0.81 4.71
N VAL A 116 8.36 0.61 5.94
CA VAL A 116 7.65 1.00 7.17
C VAL A 116 8.59 1.85 8.03
N ASN A 117 8.34 3.16 8.05
CA ASN A 117 9.15 4.12 8.79
C ASN A 117 8.62 4.37 10.21
N PHE A 118 7.33 4.11 10.43
CA PHE A 118 6.66 4.25 11.72
C PHE A 118 5.87 2.98 12.06
N ASN A 119 5.58 2.79 13.33
CA ASN A 119 4.90 1.58 13.79
C ASN A 119 3.47 1.52 13.25
N ASP A 120 3.08 0.34 12.77
CA ASP A 120 1.74 0.10 12.22
C ASP A 120 1.26 -1.32 12.58
N THR A 121 -0.06 -1.49 12.66
CA THR A 121 -0.70 -2.77 12.95
C THR A 121 -1.75 -3.05 11.88
N ILE A 122 -1.73 -4.27 11.34
CA ILE A 122 -2.70 -4.72 10.33
C ILE A 122 -3.21 -6.10 10.67
N LYS A 123 -4.37 -6.48 10.14
CA LYS A 123 -4.96 -7.80 10.42
C LYS A 123 -4.25 -8.91 9.66
N TYR A 124 -4.06 -8.72 8.35
CA TYR A 124 -3.47 -9.73 7.49
C TYR A 124 -2.48 -9.11 6.52
N LEU A 125 -1.41 -9.84 6.24
CA LEU A 125 -0.43 -9.52 5.21
C LEU A 125 -0.36 -10.67 4.20
N GLN A 126 -0.56 -10.38 2.93
CA GLN A 126 -0.38 -11.31 1.83
C GLN A 126 0.71 -10.80 0.89
N ILE A 127 1.74 -11.62 0.67
CA ILE A 127 2.82 -11.32 -0.27
C ILE A 127 2.79 -12.36 -1.38
N ASN A 128 2.61 -11.91 -2.63
CA ASN A 128 2.52 -12.79 -3.81
C ASN A 128 1.49 -13.93 -3.64
N GLY A 129 0.34 -13.61 -3.05
CA GLY A 129 -0.73 -14.58 -2.76
C GLY A 129 -0.47 -15.49 -1.56
N VAL A 130 0.65 -15.34 -0.86
CA VAL A 130 0.99 -16.13 0.34
C VAL A 130 0.74 -15.30 1.59
N THR A 131 -0.18 -15.76 2.43
CA THR A 131 -0.43 -15.19 3.77
C THR A 131 0.82 -15.32 4.63
N GLN A 132 1.26 -14.20 5.19
CA GLN A 132 2.37 -14.16 6.12
C GLN A 132 1.88 -14.48 7.54
N PRO A 133 2.70 -15.14 8.38
CA PRO A 133 2.32 -15.47 9.75
C PRO A 133 2.16 -14.22 10.61
N THR A 134 1.36 -14.34 11.66
CA THR A 134 1.25 -13.35 12.73
C THR A 134 2.59 -13.16 13.43
N CYS A 135 3.24 -12.01 13.22
CA CYS A 135 4.38 -11.55 14.00
C CYS A 135 4.60 -10.04 13.81
N THR A 136 5.51 -9.49 14.59
CA THR A 136 6.08 -8.16 14.37
C THR A 136 7.21 -8.29 13.34
N TYR A 137 7.36 -7.36 12.41
CA TYR A 137 8.46 -7.30 11.45
C TYR A 137 9.28 -6.04 11.73
N GLY A 138 10.62 -6.13 11.67
CA GLY A 138 11.51 -4.97 11.84
C GLY A 138 11.96 -4.65 13.28
N ALA A 139 11.40 -5.29 14.32
CA ALA A 139 11.97 -5.21 15.67
C ALA A 139 13.27 -6.03 15.69
N GLY A 140 14.32 -5.59 16.38
CA GLY A 140 15.69 -6.15 16.29
C GLY A 140 15.90 -7.66 16.59
N GLN A 141 14.84 -8.43 16.83
CA GLN A 141 14.82 -9.90 16.96
C GLN A 141 13.76 -10.58 16.07
N ASP A 142 12.87 -9.82 15.43
CA ASP A 142 11.81 -10.33 14.56
C ASP A 142 12.18 -10.17 13.09
N ARG A 143 11.61 -11.03 12.23
CA ARG A 143 12.06 -11.25 10.84
C ARG A 143 12.20 -9.93 10.10
N ASN A 144 13.37 -9.71 9.51
CA ASN A 144 13.59 -8.66 8.50
C ASN A 144 13.59 -9.33 7.12
N PRO A 145 12.41 -9.62 6.54
CA PRO A 145 12.33 -10.30 5.27
C PRO A 145 12.77 -9.36 4.14
N SER A 146 13.26 -9.91 3.04
CA SER A 146 13.79 -9.12 1.91
C SER A 146 12.75 -8.20 1.24
N TRP A 147 11.45 -8.44 1.46
CA TRP A 147 10.36 -7.61 0.94
C TRP A 147 10.06 -6.38 1.82
N TYR A 148 10.61 -6.33 3.04
CA TYR A 148 10.39 -5.30 4.05
C TYR A 148 11.64 -4.44 4.25
N SER A 149 11.47 -3.14 4.46
CA SER A 149 12.54 -2.26 4.93
C SER A 149 11.99 -1.13 5.82
N GLY A 150 12.89 -0.42 6.49
CA GLY A 150 12.56 0.74 7.33
C GLY A 150 13.03 0.58 8.77
N ALA A 151 12.78 1.61 9.58
CA ALA A 151 13.13 1.65 11.00
C ALA A 151 11.92 1.46 11.94
N GLY A 152 10.69 1.50 11.40
CA GLY A 152 9.47 1.18 12.12
C GLY A 152 9.24 -0.32 12.24
N VAL A 153 8.19 -0.70 12.95
CA VAL A 153 7.73 -2.09 13.03
C VAL A 153 6.35 -2.28 12.43
N LEU A 154 6.15 -3.38 11.71
CA LEU A 154 4.82 -3.80 11.26
C LEU A 154 4.34 -4.97 12.09
N THR A 155 3.23 -4.81 12.81
CA THR A 155 2.60 -5.90 13.56
C THR A 155 1.47 -6.51 12.73
N VAL A 156 1.58 -7.80 12.39
CA VAL A 156 0.52 -8.53 11.70
C VAL A 156 -0.29 -9.32 12.72
N ALA A 157 -1.53 -8.91 12.94
CA ALA A 157 -2.46 -9.48 13.90
C ALA A 157 -3.45 -10.44 13.22
N GLY A 158 -3.03 -11.68 12.96
CA GLY A 158 -3.88 -12.72 12.37
C GLY A 158 -4.06 -13.94 13.26
N ALA A 159 -5.04 -14.79 12.93
CA ALA A 159 -4.97 -16.19 13.34
C ALA A 159 -3.89 -16.88 12.48
N PRO A 160 -3.01 -17.74 13.05
CA PRO A 160 -2.11 -18.53 12.23
C PRO A 160 -2.92 -19.37 11.25
N THR A 161 -2.69 -19.20 9.94
CA THR A 161 -3.30 -20.07 8.94
C THR A 161 -2.56 -21.40 8.97
N THR A 162 -3.30 -22.46 9.28
CA THR A 162 -2.89 -23.87 9.12
C THR A 162 -2.52 -24.18 7.69
#